data_AF-A0AAV6H0S6-F1
#
_entry.id   AF-A0AAV6H0S6-F1
#
_cell.length_a   1.000
_cell.length_b   1.000
_cell.length_c   1.000
_cell.angle_alpha   90.00
_cell.angle_beta   90.00
_cell.angle_gamma   90.00
#
_symmetry.space_group_name_H-M   'P 1'
#
loop_
_entity.id
_entity.type
_entity.pdbx_description
1 polymer ?
#
loop_
_entity_poly.entity_id
_entity_poly.type
_entity_poly.pdbx_seq_one_letter_code
_entity_poly.pdbx_strand_id
1 'polypeptide(L)'
;MSSLCPRGVQCVRKIESCQEKYLLAFEHYINHRKHHMAHFWPKLLMKVTDLRMIGACHASRFLHMKVECPNELFPPLFLEVFEDQEV
;
A
#
# COMPACT_ATOMS: atom_id res chain seq x y z
N MET A 1 -1.46 -15.20 -1.23
CA MET A 1 -1.34 -13.84 -0.67
C MET A 1 0.13 -13.49 -0.47
N SER A 2 0.95 -13.68 -1.49
CA SER A 2 2.42 -13.78 -1.38
C SER A 2 3.17 -12.48 -1.75
N SER A 3 2.46 -11.36 -1.96
CA SER A 3 3.03 -10.12 -2.52
C SER A 3 2.99 -8.93 -1.55
N LEU A 4 2.87 -9.17 -0.24
CA LEU A 4 2.64 -8.09 0.75
C LEU A 4 3.90 -7.49 1.37
N CYS A 5 5.07 -8.12 1.25
CA CYS A 5 6.31 -7.58 1.81
C CYS A 5 7.16 -6.91 0.72
N PRO A 6 7.61 -5.66 0.95
CA PRO A 6 8.70 -5.06 0.20
C PRO A 6 9.95 -5.96 0.25
N ARG A 7 10.73 -5.98 -0.83
CA ARG A 7 12.03 -6.66 -0.86
C ARG A 7 12.98 -6.00 0.15
N GLY A 8 13.93 -6.77 0.69
CA GLY A 8 14.94 -6.25 1.62
C GLY A 8 14.54 -6.20 3.11
N VAL A 9 13.33 -6.61 3.47
CA VAL A 9 12.88 -6.54 4.88
C VAL A 9 13.33 -7.76 5.69
N GLN A 10 14.15 -7.55 6.72
CA GLN A 10 14.70 -8.63 7.56
C GLN A 10 13.67 -9.34 8.46
N CYS A 11 12.51 -8.72 8.71
CA CYS A 11 11.54 -9.16 9.72
C CYS A 11 10.15 -9.53 9.15
N VAL A 12 10.10 -10.17 7.97
CA VAL A 12 8.85 -10.55 7.27
C VAL A 12 7.80 -11.16 8.22
N ARG A 13 8.17 -12.18 9.00
CA ARG A 13 7.23 -12.85 9.92
C ARG A 13 6.63 -11.93 10.98
N LYS A 14 7.41 -10.97 11.51
CA LYS A 14 6.90 -10.02 12.49
C LYS A 14 5.90 -9.05 11.86
N ILE A 15 6.16 -8.66 10.61
CA ILE A 15 5.29 -7.75 9.85
C ILE A 15 3.98 -8.44 9.50
N GLU A 16 4.03 -9.68 8.99
CA GLU A 16 2.84 -10.47 8.69
C GLU A 16 1.98 -10.68 9.95
N SER A 17 2.61 -11.10 11.06
CA SER A 17 1.89 -11.25 12.33
C SER A 17 1.28 -9.93 12.84
N CYS A 18 1.95 -8.80 12.62
CA CYS A 18 1.42 -7.49 12.97
C CYS A 18 0.22 -7.12 12.09
N GLN A 19 0.32 -7.36 10.78
CA GLN A 19 -0.74 -7.10 9.82
C GLN A 19 -1.99 -7.93 10.11
N GLU A 20 -1.83 -9.22 10.43
CA GLU A 20 -2.93 -10.10 10.83
C GLU A 20 -3.67 -9.58 12.08
N LYS A 21 -2.92 -9.10 13.08
CA LYS A 21 -3.50 -8.51 14.30
C LYS A 21 -4.30 -7.24 13.98
N TYR A 22 -3.77 -6.36 13.14
CA TYR A 22 -4.49 -5.16 12.71
C TYR A 22 -5.74 -5.49 11.89
N LEU A 23 -5.68 -6.47 10.98
CA LEU A 23 -6.83 -6.91 10.19
C LEU A 23 -7.94 -7.46 11.08
N LEU A 24 -7.61 -8.31 12.05
CA LEU A 24 -8.58 -8.87 12.99
C LEU A 24 -9.18 -7.79 13.89
N ALA A 25 -8.35 -6.92 14.46
CA ALA A 25 -8.84 -5.79 15.27
C ALA A 25 -9.76 -4.87 14.47
N PHE A 26 -9.45 -4.64 13.19
CA PHE A 26 -10.26 -3.79 12.33
C PHE A 26 -11.59 -4.46 11.95
N GLU A 27 -11.58 -5.76 11.64
CA GLU A 27 -12.81 -6.52 11.43
C GLU A 27 -13.74 -6.44 12.64
N HIS A 28 -13.20 -6.63 13.86
CA HIS A 28 -13.98 -6.48 15.09
C HIS A 28 -14.54 -5.05 15.25
N TYR A 29 -13.72 -4.03 14.98
CA TYR A 29 -14.16 -2.64 15.04
C TYR A 29 -15.30 -2.36 14.05
N ILE A 30 -15.18 -2.83 12.81
CA ILE A 30 -16.22 -2.71 11.79
C ILE A 30 -17.50 -3.46 12.22
N ASN A 31 -17.38 -4.67 12.78
CA ASN A 31 -18.52 -5.44 13.26
C ASN A 31 -19.22 -4.79 14.46
N HIS A 32 -18.49 -4.04 15.30
CA HIS A 32 -19.06 -3.27 16.39
C HIS A 32 -19.83 -2.03 15.91
N ARG A 33 -19.47 -1.48 14.74
CA ARG A 33 -20.09 -0.28 14.17
C ARG A 33 -21.37 -0.66 13.42
N LYS A 34 -22.41 0.17 13.54
CA LYS A 34 -23.64 0.02 12.73
C LYS A 34 -23.41 0.58 11.34
N HIS A 35 -23.31 -0.28 10.35
CA HIS A 35 -23.20 0.08 8.94
C HIS A 35 -24.55 -0.07 8.24
N HIS A 36 -24.97 0.92 7.44
CA HIS A 36 -26.20 0.84 6.63
C HIS A 36 -26.05 -0.06 5.39
N MET A 37 -24.83 -0.46 5.06
CA MET A 37 -24.52 -1.23 3.86
C MET A 37 -24.19 -2.69 4.22
N ALA A 38 -24.86 -3.63 3.57
CA ALA A 38 -24.54 -5.05 3.67
C ALA A 38 -23.15 -5.37 3.09
N HIS A 39 -22.49 -6.36 3.70
CA HIS A 39 -21.15 -6.84 3.33
C HIS A 39 -20.09 -5.72 3.35
N PHE A 40 -20.15 -4.86 4.36
CA PHE A 40 -19.24 -3.70 4.48
C PHE A 40 -17.77 -4.12 4.54
N TRP A 41 -17.42 -5.10 5.37
CA TRP A 41 -16.03 -5.55 5.54
C TRP A 41 -15.37 -6.05 4.24
N PRO A 42 -15.94 -7.00 3.48
CA PRO A 42 -15.32 -7.43 2.22
C PRO A 42 -15.27 -6.31 1.17
N LYS A 43 -16.27 -5.41 1.13
CA LYS A 43 -16.22 -4.23 0.24
C LYS A 43 -15.09 -3.27 0.61
N LEU A 44 -14.83 -3.08 1.90
CA LEU A 44 -13.72 -2.26 2.37
C LEU A 44 -12.37 -2.88 2.00
N LEU A 45 -12.23 -4.21 2.13
CA LEU A 45 -11.03 -4.92 1.68
C LEU A 45 -10.79 -4.78 0.16
N MET A 46 -11.85 -4.76 -0.65
CA MET A 46 -11.72 -4.46 -2.08
C MET A 46 -11.14 -3.06 -2.32
N LYS A 47 -11.50 -2.05 -1.51
CA LYS A 47 -10.90 -0.70 -1.59
C LYS A 47 -9.42 -0.67 -1.27
N VAL A 48 -8.94 -1.54 -0.38
CA VAL A 48 -7.50 -1.69 -0.15
C VAL A 48 -6.80 -2.23 -1.41
N THR A 49 -7.42 -3.13 -2.15
CA THR A 49 -6.89 -3.62 -3.44
C THR A 49 -6.91 -2.53 -4.51
N ASP A 50 -7.99 -1.75 -4.61
CA ASP A 50 -8.05 -0.59 -5.52
C ASP A 50 -6.89 0.39 -5.25
N LEU A 51 -6.60 0.69 -3.97
CA LEU A 51 -5.49 1.57 -3.57
C LEU A 51 -4.11 0.99 -3.96
N ARG A 52 -3.91 -0.32 -3.82
CA ARG A 52 -2.68 -0.98 -4.29
C ARG A 52 -2.51 -0.86 -5.80
N MET A 53 -3.60 -0.99 -6.55
CA MET A 53 -3.59 -0.83 -8.01
C MET A 53 -3.21 0.59 -8.41
N ILE A 54 -3.79 1.60 -7.74
CA ILE A 54 -3.41 3.01 -7.94
C ILE A 54 -1.92 3.21 -7.67
N GLY A 55 -1.39 2.64 -6.57
CA GLY A 55 0.03 2.72 -6.24
C GLY A 55 0.94 2.10 -7.31
N ALA A 56 0.58 0.93 -7.84
CA ALA A 56 1.32 0.28 -8.93
C ALA A 56 1.29 1.09 -10.23
N CYS A 57 0.12 1.63 -10.61
CA CYS A 57 -0.01 2.53 -11.74
C CYS A 57 0.81 3.81 -11.57
N HIS A 58 0.81 4.39 -10.36
CA HIS A 58 1.61 5.56 -10.03
C HIS A 58 3.11 5.27 -10.17
N ALA A 59 3.60 4.16 -9.60
CA ALA A 59 5.02 3.77 -9.70
C ALA A 59 5.47 3.62 -11.17
N SER A 60 4.65 2.97 -12.01
CA SER A 60 4.93 2.86 -13.44
C SER A 60 4.95 4.22 -14.15
N ARG A 61 4.00 5.10 -13.83
CA ARG A 61 3.94 6.44 -14.43
C ARG A 61 5.09 7.32 -13.97
N PHE A 62 5.50 7.22 -12.72
CA PHE A 62 6.61 7.98 -12.16
C PHE A 62 7.95 7.61 -12.84
N LEU A 63 8.19 6.33 -13.11
CA LEU A 63 9.36 5.89 -13.89
C LEU A 63 9.40 6.55 -15.27
N HIS A 64 8.26 6.64 -15.96
CA HIS A 64 8.17 7.35 -17.24
C HIS A 64 8.51 8.83 -17.10
N MET A 65 7.96 9.49 -16.09
CA MET A 65 8.24 10.92 -15.84
C MET A 65 9.72 11.19 -15.58
N LYS A 66 10.42 10.30 -14.85
CA LYS A 66 11.88 10.44 -14.63
C LYS A 66 12.70 10.33 -15.91
N VAL A 67 12.20 9.63 -16.94
CA VAL A 67 12.86 9.55 -18.25
C VAL A 67 12.60 10.84 -19.05
N GLU A 68 11.41 11.40 -18.94
CA GLU A 68 10.98 12.55 -19.77
C GLU A 68 11.35 13.92 -19.19
N CYS A 69 11.55 14.02 -17.87
CA CYS A 69 11.70 15.28 -17.15
C CYS A 69 13.05 15.38 -16.42
N PRO A 70 13.66 16.58 -16.34
CA PRO A 70 14.87 16.79 -15.55
C PRO A 70 14.60 16.68 -14.03
N ASN A 71 15.60 16.18 -13.29
CA ASN A 71 15.46 15.86 -11.86
C ASN A 71 15.15 17.08 -10.99
N GLU A 72 15.56 18.29 -11.38
CA GLU A 72 15.31 19.52 -10.61
C GLU A 72 13.82 19.88 -10.51
N LEU A 73 12.96 19.29 -11.35
CA LEU A 73 11.51 19.47 -11.26
C LEU A 73 10.86 18.69 -10.13
N PHE A 74 11.57 17.73 -9.54
CA PHE A 74 11.04 16.88 -8.48
C PHE A 74 11.58 17.29 -7.11
N PRO A 75 10.73 17.54 -6.11
CA PRO A 75 11.18 17.81 -4.75
C PRO A 75 12.02 16.65 -4.19
N PRO A 76 13.10 16.91 -3.41
CA PRO A 76 13.98 15.85 -2.91
C PRO A 76 13.26 14.72 -2.14
N LEU A 77 12.33 15.06 -1.25
CA LEU A 77 11.53 14.08 -0.51
C LEU A 77 10.61 13.26 -1.42
N PHE A 78 10.14 13.86 -2.52
CA PHE A 78 9.30 13.16 -3.49
C PHE A 78 10.12 12.06 -4.20
N LEU A 79 11.34 12.38 -4.62
CA LEU A 79 12.25 11.38 -5.17
C LEU A 79 12.58 10.30 -4.14
N GLU A 80 12.96 10.68 -2.92
CA GLU A 80 13.33 9.73 -1.85
C GLU A 80 12.24 8.69 -1.55
N VAL A 81 10.96 9.10 -1.56
CA VAL A 81 9.83 8.23 -1.21
C VAL A 81 9.41 7.33 -2.37
N PHE A 82 9.51 7.81 -3.62
CA PHE A 82 8.97 7.12 -4.79
C PHE A 82 10.02 6.47 -5.69
N GLU A 83 11.30 6.75 -5.47
CA GLU A 83 12.39 6.04 -6.10
C GLU A 83 12.60 4.70 -5.38
N ASP A 84 12.62 3.62 -6.14
CA ASP A 84 12.81 2.28 -5.60
C ASP A 84 14.20 2.21 -4.95
N GLN A 85 14.26 1.89 -3.65
CA GLN A 85 15.52 1.64 -2.95
C GLN A 85 16.05 0.25 -3.31
N GLU A 86 16.35 0.03 -4.59
CA GLU A 86 17.15 -1.12 -5.03
C GLU A 86 18.62 -0.70 -5.17
N VAL A 87 19.25 -0.51 -4.00
CA VAL A 87 20.71 -0.59 -3.81
C VAL A 87 20.97 -1.52 -2.63
#